data_AF-F8QI29-F1
#
_entry.id   AF-F8QI29-F1
#
_cell.length_a   1.000
_cell.length_b   1.000
_cell.length_c   1.000
_cell.angle_alpha   90.00
_cell.angle_beta   90.00
_cell.angle_gamma   90.00
#
_symmetry.space_group_name_H-M   'P 1'
#
loop_
_entity.id
_entity.type
_entity.pdbx_description
1 polymer ?
#
loop_
_entity_poly.entity_id
_entity_poly.type
_entity_poly.pdbx_seq_one_letter_code
_entity_poly.pdbx_strand_id
1 'polypeptide(L)'
;MLPLLRRPVLHHTACRRSFHAAPTLRNVRGGLTNMLAGDVPPPVQVNSITQEGIQLADGLVLSSACIFLEGKVFLWEVPTSLWSGWTKQHLGIFEVVVPKPEILLFGTGKSMSLPPPGLRTYLKQLGIQMDVMDTRNACSTYNLLAEEGRRVAAALLPYNLRSWHPQNLPK
;
A
#
# COMPACT_ATOMS: atom_id res chain seq x y z
N MET A 1 -36.83 20.82 48.87
CA MET A 1 -35.47 21.40 49.03
C MET A 1 -34.56 20.66 48.05
N LEU A 2 -33.87 21.42 47.19
CA LEU A 2 -33.00 21.09 46.02
C LEU A 2 -31.99 19.93 46.18
N PRO A 3 -31.26 19.48 45.11
CA PRO A 3 -31.34 19.83 43.68
C PRO A 3 -31.28 18.67 42.66
N LEU A 4 -31.69 18.99 41.43
CA LEU A 4 -31.45 18.30 40.18
C LEU A 4 -29.95 18.25 39.81
N LEU A 5 -29.40 17.06 39.57
CA LEU A 5 -28.07 16.88 38.98
C LEU A 5 -28.16 16.80 37.46
N ARG A 6 -27.84 17.91 36.79
CA ARG A 6 -27.50 17.95 35.36
C ARG A 6 -26.16 17.23 35.15
N ARG A 7 -26.13 16.23 34.25
CA ARG A 7 -24.88 15.67 33.70
C ARG A 7 -24.66 16.20 32.27
N PRO A 8 -23.41 16.47 31.86
CA PRO A 8 -23.10 17.24 30.67
C PRO A 8 -23.11 16.39 29.39
N VAL A 9 -23.49 17.03 28.29
CA VAL A 9 -23.42 16.51 26.92
C VAL A 9 -21.96 16.38 26.51
N LEU A 10 -21.51 15.17 26.19
CA LEU A 10 -20.20 14.93 25.59
C LEU A 10 -20.26 15.32 24.11
N HIS A 11 -19.67 16.46 23.77
CA HIS A 11 -19.36 16.81 22.39
C HIS A 11 -18.24 15.91 21.89
N HIS A 12 -18.58 14.93 21.04
CA HIS A 12 -17.58 14.22 20.23
C HIS A 12 -17.03 15.18 19.17
N THR A 13 -15.90 15.81 19.47
CA THR A 13 -15.04 16.45 18.45
C THR A 13 -14.52 15.38 17.51
N ALA A 14 -15.09 15.32 16.30
CA ALA A 14 -14.55 14.56 15.19
C ALA A 14 -13.19 15.15 14.81
N CYS A 15 -12.11 14.44 15.16
CA CYS A 15 -10.77 14.74 14.67
C CYS A 15 -10.73 14.42 13.17
N ARG A 16 -10.90 15.45 12.32
CA ARG A 16 -10.64 15.37 10.89
C ARG A 16 -9.14 15.13 10.70
N ARG A 17 -8.76 13.92 10.28
CA ARG A 17 -7.42 13.66 9.78
C ARG A 17 -7.28 14.32 8.41
N SER A 18 -6.49 15.37 8.34
CA SER A 18 -6.10 16.04 7.11
C SER A 18 -5.22 15.10 6.29
N PHE A 19 -5.69 14.65 5.13
CA PHE A 19 -4.84 13.99 4.14
C PHE A 19 -3.93 15.06 3.53
N HIS A 20 -2.66 15.10 3.91
CA HIS A 20 -1.66 15.91 3.22
C HIS A 20 -1.27 15.19 1.93
N ALA A 21 -1.77 15.67 0.79
CA ALA A 21 -1.22 15.37 -0.52
C ALA A 21 -0.26 16.53 -0.89
N ALA A 22 1.04 16.25 -0.93
CA ALA A 22 2.00 17.20 -1.47
C ALA A 22 1.92 17.16 -3.00
N PRO A 23 1.79 18.31 -3.69
CA PRO A 23 1.94 18.34 -5.14
C PRO A 23 3.43 18.17 -5.46
N THR A 24 3.78 17.05 -6.10
CA THR A 24 5.16 16.81 -6.53
C THR A 24 5.45 17.68 -7.75
N LEU A 25 6.09 18.84 -7.54
CA LEU A 25 6.63 19.65 -8.62
C LEU A 25 7.74 18.88 -9.33
N ARG A 26 7.44 18.50 -10.58
CA ARG A 26 8.28 17.71 -11.48
C ARG A 26 9.44 18.58 -11.97
N ASN A 27 10.65 18.40 -11.42
CA ASN A 27 11.85 18.98 -12.01
C ASN A 27 12.34 18.06 -13.15
N VAL A 28 11.82 18.29 -14.36
CA VAL A 28 12.16 17.52 -15.55
C VAL A 28 13.41 18.12 -16.20
N ARG A 29 14.57 17.50 -15.96
CA ARG A 29 15.69 17.56 -16.92
C ARG A 29 15.92 16.16 -17.47
N GLY A 30 15.42 15.90 -18.69
CA GLY A 30 15.94 14.82 -19.55
C GLY A 30 15.01 13.68 -19.95
N GLY A 31 13.71 13.69 -19.61
CA GLY A 31 12.76 12.66 -20.06
C GLY A 31 11.72 13.24 -21.02
N LEU A 32 11.56 12.64 -22.21
CA LEU A 32 10.53 13.01 -23.17
C LEU A 32 9.15 13.04 -22.47
N THR A 33 8.49 14.19 -22.50
CA THR A 33 7.14 14.36 -21.94
C THR A 33 6.16 13.84 -22.99
N ASN A 34 5.54 12.69 -22.73
CA ASN A 34 4.51 12.14 -23.59
C ASN A 34 3.23 12.98 -23.46
N MET A 35 3.09 14.03 -24.29
CA MET A 35 1.92 14.94 -24.30
C MET A 35 0.65 14.29 -24.87
N LEU A 36 0.72 13.03 -25.31
CA LEU A 36 -0.42 12.24 -25.81
C LEU A 36 -0.85 11.13 -24.84
N ALA A 37 -0.09 10.90 -23.76
CA ALA A 37 -0.59 10.08 -22.67
C ALA A 37 -1.75 10.85 -22.02
N GLY A 38 -2.94 10.24 -21.93
CA GLY A 38 -4.08 10.85 -21.27
C GLY A 38 -3.71 11.38 -19.87
N ASP A 39 -4.55 12.25 -19.30
CA ASP A 39 -4.31 12.97 -18.03
C ASP A 39 -4.03 12.08 -16.79
N VAL A 40 -3.91 10.76 -16.96
CA VAL A 40 -3.54 9.80 -15.93
C VAL A 40 -2.01 9.70 -15.84
N PRO A 41 -1.39 10.12 -14.72
CA PRO A 41 0.04 9.94 -14.53
C PRO A 41 0.42 8.46 -14.60
N PRO A 42 1.60 8.13 -15.15
CA PRO A 42 2.05 6.74 -15.26
C PRO A 42 2.10 6.10 -13.86
N PRO A 43 1.76 4.80 -13.74
CA PRO A 43 1.80 4.12 -12.46
C PRO A 43 3.21 4.16 -11.86
N VAL A 44 3.30 4.31 -10.54
CA VAL A 44 4.59 4.24 -9.83
C VAL A 44 5.19 2.86 -10.04
N GLN A 45 6.41 2.83 -10.59
CA GLN A 45 7.14 1.62 -10.93
C GLN A 45 8.18 1.26 -9.86
N VAL A 46 8.41 -0.04 -9.69
CA VAL A 46 9.52 -0.55 -8.87
C VAL A 46 10.75 -0.75 -9.74
N ASN A 47 11.89 -0.17 -9.36
CA ASN A 47 13.15 -0.36 -10.06
C ASN A 47 13.87 -1.63 -9.60
N SER A 48 14.00 -1.81 -8.28
CA SER A 48 14.75 -2.93 -7.71
C SER A 48 14.29 -3.26 -6.29
N ILE A 49 14.72 -4.41 -5.78
CA ILE A 49 14.60 -4.77 -4.36
C ILE A 49 15.98 -5.14 -3.82
N THR A 50 16.35 -4.49 -2.72
CA THR A 50 17.66 -4.61 -2.07
C THR A 50 17.48 -5.01 -0.60
N GLN A 51 18.57 -5.08 0.17
CA GLN A 51 18.48 -5.35 1.61
C GLN A 51 17.92 -4.15 2.39
N GLU A 52 18.07 -2.94 1.84
CA GLU A 52 17.62 -1.67 2.41
C GLU A 52 16.12 -1.48 2.23
N GLY A 53 15.55 -1.99 1.14
CA GLY A 53 14.12 -1.90 0.86
C GLY A 53 13.76 -2.10 -0.60
N ILE A 54 12.55 -1.64 -0.94
CA ILE A 54 12.03 -1.61 -2.30
C ILE A 54 12.36 -0.25 -2.91
N GLN A 55 13.16 -0.23 -3.97
CA GLN A 55 13.57 0.99 -4.64
C GLN A 55 12.60 1.31 -5.78
N LEU A 56 12.02 2.50 -5.77
CA LEU A 56 11.15 3.00 -6.83
C LEU A 56 11.96 3.60 -7.99
N ALA A 57 11.31 3.79 -9.14
CA ALA A 57 11.94 4.37 -10.32
C ALA A 57 12.47 5.81 -10.13
N ASP A 58 11.94 6.56 -9.17
CA ASP A 58 12.41 7.90 -8.80
C ASP A 58 13.60 7.88 -7.81
N GLY A 59 14.06 6.69 -7.41
CA GLY A 59 15.15 6.49 -6.46
C GLY A 59 14.72 6.41 -5.00
N LEU A 60 13.44 6.62 -4.66
CA LEU A 60 12.95 6.47 -3.28
C LEU A 60 13.08 5.01 -2.83
N VAL A 61 13.57 4.80 -1.60
CA VAL A 61 13.71 3.46 -1.00
C VAL A 61 12.70 3.29 0.12
N LEU A 62 11.81 2.31 -0.04
CA LEU A 62 10.79 1.94 0.95
C LEU A 62 11.33 0.80 1.83
N SER A 63 11.70 1.12 3.07
CA SER A 63 12.25 0.17 4.04
C SER A 63 11.20 -0.66 4.79
N SER A 64 9.92 -0.32 4.63
CA SER A 64 8.79 -0.97 5.29
C SER A 64 7.86 -1.61 4.26
N ALA A 65 6.93 -2.44 4.72
CA ALA A 65 5.91 -2.99 3.83
C ALA A 65 5.09 -1.88 3.18
N CYS A 66 4.67 -2.11 1.94
CA CYS A 66 3.94 -1.12 1.17
C CYS A 66 2.89 -1.76 0.26
N ILE A 67 1.88 -0.97 -0.08
CA ILE A 67 0.83 -1.33 -1.03
C ILE A 67 0.88 -0.37 -2.21
N PHE A 68 1.00 -0.92 -3.42
CA PHE A 68 0.86 -0.22 -4.68
C PHE A 68 -0.58 -0.38 -5.16
N LEU A 69 -1.26 0.74 -5.41
CA LEU A 69 -2.68 0.76 -5.75
C LEU A 69 -2.99 2.02 -6.53
N GLU A 70 -3.52 1.88 -7.75
CA GLU A 70 -3.89 3.00 -8.63
C GLU A 70 -2.77 4.03 -8.84
N GLY A 71 -1.54 3.55 -9.07
CA GLY A 71 -0.37 4.41 -9.26
C GLY A 71 0.05 5.17 -8.00
N LYS A 72 -0.52 4.85 -6.82
CA LYS A 72 -0.11 5.40 -5.53
C LYS A 72 0.57 4.31 -4.71
N VAL A 73 1.43 4.74 -3.80
CA VAL A 73 2.10 3.85 -2.85
C VAL A 73 1.73 4.25 -1.43
N PHE A 74 1.25 3.27 -0.67
CA PHE A 74 0.87 3.42 0.73
C PHE A 74 1.86 2.63 1.58
N LEU A 75 2.36 3.24 2.65
CA LEU A 75 3.03 2.47 3.69
C LEU A 75 2.00 1.58 4.40
N TRP A 76 2.41 0.36 4.69
CA TRP A 76 1.52 -0.68 5.15
C TRP A 76 2.00 -1.25 6.47
N GLU A 77 1.15 -1.16 7.49
CA GLU A 77 1.42 -1.76 8.79
C GLU A 77 1.02 -3.23 8.78
N VAL A 78 1.99 -4.09 9.09
CA VAL A 78 1.84 -5.56 9.05
C VAL A 78 2.50 -6.19 10.27
N PRO A 79 2.08 -7.41 10.66
CA PRO A 79 2.79 -8.19 11.66
C PRO A 79 4.23 -8.45 11.23
N THR A 80 5.16 -8.40 12.18
CA THR A 80 6.59 -8.63 11.95
C THR A 80 6.90 -10.07 11.52
N SER A 81 6.08 -11.02 11.97
CA SER A 81 6.18 -12.42 11.57
C SER A 81 5.24 -12.72 10.40
N LEU A 82 5.77 -13.37 9.38
CA LEU A 82 5.01 -13.76 8.21
C LEU A 82 3.90 -14.75 8.62
N TRP A 83 2.66 -14.44 8.25
CA TRP A 83 1.43 -15.21 8.53
C TRP A 83 1.00 -15.37 10.00
N SER A 84 1.87 -15.10 10.97
CA SER A 84 1.47 -15.03 12.37
C SER A 84 0.87 -13.65 12.71
N GLY A 85 -0.31 -13.63 13.32
CA GLY A 85 -1.01 -12.38 13.68
C GLY A 85 -1.70 -11.66 12.53
N TRP A 86 -1.71 -12.25 11.33
CA TRP A 86 -2.38 -11.69 10.16
C TRP A 86 -3.89 -11.82 10.27
N THR A 87 -4.58 -10.72 10.02
CA THR A 87 -6.04 -10.61 10.06
C THR A 87 -6.56 -9.79 8.88
N LYS A 88 -7.86 -9.87 8.63
CA LYS A 88 -8.54 -9.14 7.52
C LYS A 88 -8.30 -7.64 7.57
N GLN A 89 -8.15 -7.08 8.77
CA GLN A 89 -7.90 -5.65 9.01
C GLN A 89 -6.64 -5.15 8.29
N HIS A 90 -5.60 -5.98 8.19
CA HIS A 90 -4.38 -5.63 7.47
C HIS A 90 -4.62 -5.45 5.96
N LEU A 91 -5.68 -6.03 5.42
CA LEU A 91 -6.10 -5.91 4.04
C LEU A 91 -7.35 -5.01 3.89
N GLY A 92 -7.69 -4.23 4.93
CA GLY A 92 -8.90 -3.41 4.98
C GLY A 92 -8.95 -2.29 3.94
N ILE A 93 -7.82 -1.82 3.43
CA ILE A 93 -7.77 -0.82 2.34
C ILE A 93 -8.53 -1.31 1.10
N PHE A 94 -8.55 -2.62 0.86
CA PHE A 94 -9.24 -3.23 -0.27
C PHE A 94 -10.77 -3.26 -0.08
N GLU A 95 -11.31 -3.03 1.11
CA GLU A 95 -12.76 -2.87 1.32
C GLU A 95 -13.27 -1.51 0.85
N VAL A 96 -12.42 -0.49 0.92
CA VAL A 96 -12.82 0.91 0.66
C VAL A 96 -12.40 1.43 -0.71
N VAL A 97 -11.39 0.83 -1.35
CA VAL A 97 -10.96 1.26 -2.69
C VAL A 97 -12.03 0.98 -3.74
N VAL A 98 -12.22 1.93 -4.66
CA VAL A 98 -13.09 1.83 -5.84
C VAL A 98 -12.41 2.51 -7.03
N PRO A 99 -12.27 1.82 -8.19
CA PRO A 99 -12.64 0.42 -8.44
C PRO A 99 -11.78 -0.59 -7.65
N LYS A 100 -12.31 -1.82 -7.47
CA LYS A 100 -11.51 -2.91 -6.89
C LYS A 100 -10.43 -3.35 -7.88
N PRO A 101 -9.20 -3.65 -7.43
CA PRO A 101 -8.24 -4.35 -8.27
C PRO A 101 -8.76 -5.75 -8.58
N GLU A 102 -8.54 -6.24 -9.80
CA GLU A 102 -8.86 -7.62 -10.17
C GLU A 102 -7.86 -8.60 -9.55
N ILE A 103 -6.59 -8.19 -9.49
CA ILE A 103 -5.48 -9.02 -9.04
C ILE A 103 -4.70 -8.27 -7.96
N LEU A 104 -4.44 -8.94 -6.84
CA LEU A 104 -3.47 -8.53 -5.84
C LEU A 104 -2.25 -9.45 -5.89
N LEU A 105 -1.11 -8.90 -6.28
CA LEU A 105 0.18 -9.57 -6.17
C LEU A 105 0.71 -9.39 -4.74
N PHE A 106 0.90 -10.49 -4.03
CA PHE A 106 1.40 -10.49 -2.66
C PHE A 106 2.85 -10.94 -2.64
N GLY A 107 3.77 -10.02 -2.38
CA GLY A 107 5.21 -10.26 -2.25
C GLY A 107 5.58 -10.62 -0.82
N THR A 108 6.01 -11.86 -0.56
CA THR A 108 6.25 -12.38 0.81
C THR A 108 7.69 -12.21 1.32
N GLY A 109 8.52 -11.44 0.62
CA GLY A 109 9.93 -11.21 0.95
C GLY A 109 10.87 -12.01 0.05
N LYS A 110 11.88 -12.66 0.64
CA LYS A 110 12.95 -13.36 -0.09
C LYS A 110 12.48 -14.63 -0.80
N SER A 111 11.43 -15.26 -0.30
CA SER A 111 10.87 -16.50 -0.83
C SER A 111 9.36 -16.45 -0.78
N MET A 112 8.72 -17.20 -1.68
CA MET A 112 7.28 -17.38 -1.70
C MET A 112 6.83 -18.22 -0.49
N SER A 113 5.75 -17.81 0.15
CA SER A 113 5.12 -18.54 1.26
C SER A 113 3.60 -18.47 1.15
N LEU A 114 2.91 -19.60 1.34
CA LEU A 114 1.46 -19.64 1.19
C LEU A 114 0.73 -18.91 2.33
N PRO A 115 -0.25 -18.04 2.03
CA PRO A 115 -1.00 -17.31 3.03
C PRO A 115 -2.02 -18.21 3.73
N PRO A 116 -2.45 -17.84 4.95
CA PRO A 116 -3.59 -18.45 5.59
C PRO A 116 -4.83 -18.45 4.67
N PRO A 117 -5.58 -19.56 4.58
CA PRO A 117 -6.74 -19.66 3.68
C PRO A 117 -7.78 -18.54 3.92
N GLY A 118 -7.92 -18.09 5.17
CA GLY A 118 -8.84 -17.01 5.55
C GLY A 118 -8.57 -15.68 4.83
N LEU A 119 -7.31 -15.35 4.55
CA LEU A 119 -6.97 -14.11 3.81
C LEU A 119 -7.34 -14.22 2.34
N ARG A 120 -7.06 -15.38 1.72
CA ARG A 120 -7.45 -15.66 0.32
C ARG A 120 -8.96 -15.64 0.15
N THR A 121 -9.70 -16.33 1.02
CA THR A 121 -11.17 -16.32 0.98
C THR A 121 -11.74 -14.92 1.17
N TYR A 122 -11.16 -14.14 2.08
CA TYR A 122 -11.59 -12.76 2.33
C TYR A 122 -11.41 -11.87 1.09
N LEU A 123 -10.25 -11.88 0.43
CA LEU A 123 -10.06 -11.10 -0.80
C LEU A 123 -10.95 -11.58 -1.94
N LYS A 124 -11.14 -12.91 -2.06
CA LYS A 124 -12.05 -13.48 -3.05
C LYS A 124 -13.49 -12.98 -2.86
N GLN A 125 -13.95 -12.81 -1.62
CA GLN A 125 -15.27 -12.23 -1.32
C GLN A 125 -15.39 -10.77 -1.78
N LEU A 126 -14.27 -10.03 -1.84
CA LEU A 126 -14.21 -8.68 -2.39
C LEU A 126 -14.08 -8.66 -3.94
N GLY A 127 -14.06 -9.82 -4.59
CA GLY A 127 -13.84 -9.95 -6.03
C GLY A 127 -12.38 -9.80 -6.45
N ILE A 128 -11.43 -9.94 -5.52
CA ILE A 128 -10.00 -9.73 -5.75
C ILE A 128 -9.29 -11.09 -5.75
N GLN A 129 -8.59 -11.41 -6.84
CA GLN A 129 -7.75 -12.60 -6.91
C GLN A 129 -6.39 -12.33 -6.28
N MET A 130 -6.01 -13.12 -5.26
CA MET A 130 -4.68 -13.05 -4.66
C MET A 130 -3.73 -14.01 -5.35
N ASP A 131 -2.61 -13.50 -5.86
CA ASP A 131 -1.48 -14.30 -6.34
C ASP A 131 -0.25 -14.03 -5.46
N VAL A 132 0.49 -15.07 -5.11
CA VAL A 132 1.50 -15.01 -4.04
C VAL A 132 2.85 -15.45 -4.59
N MET A 133 3.86 -14.61 -4.36
CA MET A 133 5.19 -14.73 -4.95
C MET A 133 6.23 -14.15 -3.99
N ASP A 134 7.52 -14.43 -4.23
CA ASP A 134 8.57 -13.62 -3.61
C ASP A 134 8.47 -12.17 -4.11
N THR A 135 8.97 -11.23 -3.32
CA THR A 135 8.77 -9.81 -3.59
C THR A 135 9.45 -9.35 -4.88
N ARG A 136 10.57 -9.95 -5.29
CA ARG A 136 11.24 -9.56 -6.53
C ARG A 136 10.36 -9.85 -7.73
N ASN A 137 9.80 -11.07 -7.78
CA ASN A 137 8.90 -11.45 -8.85
C ASN A 137 7.59 -10.63 -8.81
N ALA A 138 7.07 -10.35 -7.61
CA ALA A 138 5.91 -9.46 -7.43
C ALA A 138 6.11 -8.07 -8.00
N CYS A 139 7.28 -7.46 -7.78
CA CYS A 139 7.61 -6.16 -8.35
C CYS A 139 7.58 -6.19 -9.88
N SER A 140 8.26 -7.16 -10.49
CA SER A 140 8.33 -7.27 -11.95
C SER A 140 6.96 -7.52 -12.59
N THR A 141 6.16 -8.42 -12.00
CA THR A 141 4.80 -8.70 -12.49
C THR A 141 3.86 -7.51 -12.29
N TYR A 142 3.99 -6.78 -11.17
CA TYR A 142 3.22 -5.56 -10.94
C TYR A 142 3.51 -4.51 -12.00
N ASN A 143 4.80 -4.24 -12.28
CA ASN A 143 5.21 -3.25 -13.27
C ASN A 143 4.59 -3.57 -14.64
N LEU A 144 4.73 -4.82 -15.10
CA LEU A 144 4.19 -5.27 -16.37
C LEU A 144 2.67 -5.09 -16.45
N LEU A 145 1.93 -5.59 -15.46
CA LEU A 145 0.47 -5.50 -15.46
C LEU A 145 -0.03 -4.05 -15.32
N ALA A 146 0.67 -3.23 -14.54
CA ALA A 146 0.34 -1.82 -14.38
C ALA A 146 0.59 -1.03 -15.67
N GLU A 147 1.69 -1.30 -16.37
CA GLU A 147 1.99 -0.71 -17.69
C GLU A 147 0.96 -1.11 -18.76
N GLU A 148 0.46 -2.35 -18.71
CA GLU A 148 -0.65 -2.81 -19.56
C GLU A 148 -2.00 -2.15 -19.22
N GLY A 149 -2.08 -1.33 -18.18
CA GLY A 149 -3.31 -0.68 -17.74
C GLY A 149 -4.30 -1.64 -17.06
N ARG A 150 -3.83 -2.81 -16.59
CA ARG A 150 -4.66 -3.75 -15.81
C ARG A 150 -4.97 -3.14 -14.45
N ARG A 151 -6.11 -3.52 -13.88
CA ARG A 151 -6.47 -3.21 -12.48
C ARG A 151 -5.71 -4.14 -11.53
N VAL A 152 -4.41 -3.92 -11.41
CA VAL A 152 -3.53 -4.67 -10.52
C VAL A 152 -3.19 -3.85 -9.27
N ALA A 153 -3.08 -4.53 -8.14
CA ALA A 153 -2.47 -4.00 -6.92
C ALA A 153 -1.31 -4.90 -6.51
N ALA A 154 -0.37 -4.36 -5.74
CA ALA A 154 0.69 -5.15 -5.12
C ALA A 154 0.79 -4.84 -3.63
N ALA A 155 0.89 -5.87 -2.80
CA ALA A 155 1.17 -5.78 -1.37
C ALA A 155 2.53 -6.44 -1.11
N LEU A 156 3.55 -5.62 -0.84
CA LEU A 156 4.95 -6.05 -0.92
C LEU A 156 5.62 -5.95 0.44
N LEU A 157 6.26 -7.05 0.85
CA LEU A 157 7.12 -7.10 2.02
C LEU A 157 8.59 -6.94 1.58
N PRO A 158 9.37 -6.00 2.15
CA PRO A 158 10.80 -5.92 1.90
C PRO A 158 11.51 -7.15 2.49
N TYR A 159 12.73 -7.42 2.02
CA TYR A 159 13.55 -8.54 2.51
C TYR A 159 13.87 -8.47 4.01
N ASN A 160 14.03 -7.26 4.52
CA ASN A 160 14.23 -6.99 5.94
C ASN A 160 13.07 -6.12 6.41
N LEU A 161 12.00 -6.76 6.87
CA LEU A 161 10.80 -6.06 7.34
C LEU A 161 11.11 -5.24 8.60
N ARG A 162 11.02 -3.92 8.47
CA ARG A 162 11.11 -2.99 9.60
C ARG A 162 9.72 -2.42 9.89
N SER A 163 9.33 -2.44 11.16
CA SER A 163 8.11 -1.75 11.60
C SER A 163 8.26 -0.25 11.32
N TRP A 164 7.27 0.32 10.64
CA TRP A 164 7.20 1.76 10.46
C TRP A 164 6.80 2.40 11.79
N HIS A 165 7.65 3.30 12.32
CA HIS A 165 7.33 4.12 13.48
C HIS A 165 7.28 5.60 13.05
N PRO A 166 6.13 6.29 13.18
CA PRO A 166 5.99 7.69 12.78
C PRO A 166 6.89 8.68 13.55
N GLN A 167 7.53 8.23 14.63
CA GLN A 167 8.35 9.09 15.50
C GLN A 167 9.73 9.45 14.93
N ASN A 168 10.11 8.89 13.77
CA ASN A 168 11.42 9.11 13.14
C ASN A 168 11.42 10.21 12.05
N LEU A 169 10.39 11.06 11.98
CA LEU A 169 10.43 12.22 11.10
C LEU A 169 11.44 13.25 11.70
N PRO A 170 12.47 13.69 10.96
CA PRO A 170 13.24 14.85 11.41
C PRO A 170 12.27 16.02 11.60
N LYS A 171 12.35 16.64 12.79
CA LYS A 171 11.59 17.85 13.12
C LYS A 171 12.03 19.03 12.27
#